data_AF-A0A951IWV5-F1
#
_entry.id   AF-A0A951IWV5-F1
#
_cell.length_a   1.000
_cell.length_b   1.000
_cell.length_c   1.000
_cell.angle_alpha   90.00
_cell.angle_beta   90.00
_cell.angle_gamma   90.00
#
_symmetry.space_group_name_H-M   'P 1'
#
loop_
_entity.id
_entity.type
_entity.pdbx_description
1 polymer ?
#
loop_
_entity_poly.entity_id
_entity_poly.type
_entity_poly.pdbx_seq_one_letter_code
_entity_poly.pdbx_strand_id
1 'polypeptide(L)' 'MKSFLFPVAISTAFLLVFVTSVFAGLHPAIVMFMFGISPAIVIWMVIKVLKTDVEVKDTFEEKWYEDR' A
#
# COMPACT_ATOMS: atom_id res chain seq x y z
N MET A 1 -0.11 4.96 15.65
CA MET A 1 -0.12 3.87 14.66
C MET A 1 1.32 3.55 14.31
N LYS A 2 1.72 2.27 14.19
CA LYS A 2 3.06 1.93 13.69
C LYS A 2 3.28 2.68 12.37
N SER A 3 4.43 3.33 12.18
CA SER A 3 4.69 4.27 11.06
C SER A 3 4.36 3.66 9.69
N PHE A 4 4.63 2.37 9.52
CA PHE A 4 4.39 1.62 8.28
C PHE A 4 2.90 1.36 7.97
N LEU A 5 2.00 1.42 8.96
CA LEU A 5 0.57 1.20 8.73
C LEU A 5 -0.08 2.35 7.97
N PHE A 6 0.49 3.57 8.07
CA PHE A 6 -0.05 4.73 7.37
C PHE A 6 0.11 4.62 5.85
N PRO A 7 1.31 4.35 5.29
CA PRO A 7 1.47 4.10 3.85
C PRO A 7 0.58 2.96 3.34
N VAL A 8 0.47 1.87 4.12
CA VAL A 8 -0.39 0.74 3.78
C VAL A 8 -1.86 1.17 3.72
N ALA A 9 -2.36 1.86 4.73
CA ALA A 9 -3.75 2.33 4.77
C ALA A 9 -4.10 3.26 3.59
N ILE A 10 -3.19 4.17 3.21
CA ILE A 10 -3.39 5.07 2.06
C ILE A 10 -3.43 4.27 0.75
N SER A 11 -2.51 3.34 0.54
CA SER A 11 -2.51 2.50 -0.67
C SER A 11 -3.73 1.59 -0.74
N THR A 12 -4.19 1.04 0.40
CA THR A 12 -5.43 0.27 0.47
C THR A 12 -6.65 1.13 0.17
N ALA A 13 -6.74 2.34 0.74
CA ALA A 13 -7.82 3.27 0.45
C ALA A 13 -7.86 3.63 -1.05
N PHE A 14 -6.70 3.89 -1.65
CA PHE A 14 -6.60 4.12 -3.09
C PHE A 14 -7.11 2.91 -3.89
N LEU A 15 -6.70 1.69 -3.53
CA LEU A 15 -7.17 0.46 -4.18
C LEU A 15 -8.69 0.32 -4.08
N LEU A 16 -9.28 0.58 -2.91
CA LEU A 16 -10.73 0.53 -2.73
C LEU A 16 -11.43 1.52 -3.64
N VAL A 17 -10.96 2.78 -3.69
CA VAL A 17 -11.55 3.79 -4.59
C VAL A 17 -11.40 3.36 -6.06
N PHE A 18 -10.27 2.76 -6.44
CA PHE A 18 -10.05 2.28 -7.80
C PHE A 18 -10.99 1.14 -8.17
N VAL A 19 -11.12 0.13 -7.32
CA VAL A 19 -12.01 -1.01 -7.58
C VAL A 19 -13.47 -0.55 -7.60
N THR A 20 -13.87 0.30 -6.65
CA THR A 20 -15.22 0.86 -6.62
C THR A 20 -15.49 1.73 -7.85
N SER A 21 -14.50 2.47 -8.39
CA SER A 21 -14.71 3.29 -9.59
C SER A 21 -15.01 2.45 -10.82
N VAL A 22 -14.38 1.27 -10.94
CA VAL A 22 -14.70 0.29 -11.98
C VAL A 22 -16.14 -0.21 -11.84
N PHE A 23 -16.55 -0.64 -10.64
CA PHE A 23 -17.90 -1.15 -10.40
C PHE A 23 -19.00 -0.08 -10.52
N ALA A 24 -18.68 1.16 -10.17
CA ALA A 24 -19.59 2.30 -10.31
C ALA A 24 -19.74 2.79 -11.76
N GLY A 25 -18.99 2.21 -12.70
CA GLY A 25 -19.04 2.61 -14.11
C GLY A 25 -18.55 4.05 -14.34
N LEU A 26 -17.55 4.50 -13.56
CA LEU A 26 -16.96 5.82 -13.77
C LEU A 26 -16.30 5.93 -15.15
N HIS A 27 -16.13 7.18 -15.61
CA HIS A 27 -15.60 7.46 -16.94
C HIS A 27 -14.25 6.74 -17.18
N PRO A 28 -14.05 6.07 -18.34
CA PRO A 28 -12.85 5.27 -18.59
C PRO A 28 -11.53 6.03 -18.40
N ALA A 29 -11.50 7.32 -18.75
CA ALA A 29 -10.31 8.16 -18.55
C ALA A 29 -9.90 8.27 -17.06
N ILE A 30 -10.86 8.31 -16.14
CA ILE A 30 -10.60 8.36 -14.69
C ILE A 30 -10.01 7.01 -14.24
N VAL A 31 -10.62 5.91 -14.66
CA VAL A 31 -10.16 4.55 -14.34
C VAL A 31 -8.75 4.31 -14.88
N MET A 32 -8.48 4.73 -16.12
CA MET A 32 -7.16 4.61 -16.76
C MET A 32 -6.11 5.49 -16.08
N PHE A 33 -6.48 6.69 -15.63
CA PHE A 33 -5.60 7.54 -14.84
C PHE A 33 -5.23 6.89 -13.50
N MET A 34 -6.22 6.35 -12.78
CA MET A 34 -6.00 5.62 -11.53
C MET A 34 -5.13 4.38 -11.74
N PHE A 35 -5.39 3.62 -12.79
CA PHE A 35 -4.56 2.47 -13.16
C PHE A 35 -3.11 2.91 -13.44
N GLY A 36 -2.91 3.98 -14.21
CA GLY A 36 -1.59 4.49 -14.56
C GLY A 36 -0.77 5.01 -13.36
N ILE A 37 -1.41 5.62 -12.36
CA ILE A 37 -0.73 6.09 -11.15
C ILE A 37 -0.53 4.98 -10.09
N SER A 38 -1.24 3.86 -10.20
CA SER A 38 -1.18 2.77 -9.22
C SER A 38 0.24 2.22 -8.95
N PRO A 39 1.15 2.06 -9.94
CA PRO A 39 2.51 1.60 -9.66
C PRO A 39 3.29 2.58 -8.80
N ALA A 40 3.10 3.89 -9.01
CA ALA A 40 3.76 4.92 -8.21
C ALA A 40 3.30 4.89 -6.75
N ILE A 41 2.01 4.62 -6.51
CA ILE A 41 1.43 4.48 -5.16
C ILE A 41 1.99 3.24 -4.44
N VAL A 42 2.13 2.11 -5.14
CA VAL A 42 2.73 0.90 -4.58
C VAL A 42 4.21 1.12 -4.26
N ILE A 43 4.98 1.68 -5.19
CA ILE A 43 6.41 1.98 -4.99
C ILE A 43 6.60 2.92 -3.80
N TRP A 44 5.80 3.98 -3.72
CA TRP A 44 5.84 4.92 -2.59
C TRP A 44 5.59 4.21 -1.26
N MET A 45 4.58 3.34 -1.19
CA MET A 45 4.25 2.59 0.02
C MET A 45 5.38 1.65 0.43
N VAL A 46 5.94 0.88 -0.51
CA VAL A 46 7.09 0.00 -0.25
C VAL A 46 8.28 0.80 0.28
N ILE A 47 8.65 1.92 -0.36
CA ILE A 47 9.76 2.76 0.08
C ILE A 47 9.52 3.28 1.51
N LYS A 48 8.29 3.69 1.84
CA LYS A 48 7.96 4.18 3.18
C LYS A 48 8.00 3.09 4.24
N VAL A 49 7.53 1.89 3.91
CA VAL A 49 7.60 0.72 4.81
C VAL A 49 9.06 0.34 5.06
N LEU A 50 9.88 0.22 4.02
CA LEU A 50 11.29 -0.16 4.14
C LEU A 50 12.15 0.88 4.87
N LYS A 51 11.77 2.15 4.83
CA LYS A 51 12.46 3.25 5.54
C LYS A 51 11.87 3.54 6.92
N THR A 52 10.88 2.77 7.37
CA THR A 52 10.34 2.95 8.70
C THR A 52 11.34 2.42 9.72
N ASP A 53 11.60 3.23 10.74
CA ASP A 53 12.40 2.82 11.89
C ASP A 53 11.58 1.81 12.73
N VAL A 54 11.80 0.52 12.45
CA VAL A 54 11.24 -0.60 13.19
C VAL A 54 12.39 -1.39 13.77
N GLU A 55 12.38 -1.55 15.09
CA GLU A 55 13.30 -2.45 15.77
C GLU A 55 12.95 -3.90 15.38
N VAL A 56 13.85 -4.54 14.63
CA VAL A 56 13.73 -5.96 14.25
C VAL A 56 14.41 -6.75 15.35
N LYS A 57 13.62 -7.47 16.16
CA LYS A 57 14.12 -8.19 17.35
C LYS A 57 14.53 -9.61 17.04
N ASP A 58 13.88 -10.21 16.06
CA ASP A 58 14.10 -11.58 15.65
C ASP A 58 14.72 -11.58 14.24
N THR A 59 15.64 -12.51 14.00
CA THR A 59 16.16 -12.76 12.66
C THR A 59 15.11 -13.52 11.83
N PHE A 60 15.27 -13.48 10.52
CA PHE A 60 14.39 -14.20 9.60
C PHE A 60 14.36 -15.73 9.85
N GLU A 61 15.46 -16.30 10.34
CA GLU A 61 15.56 -17.72 10.71
C GLU A 61 14.81 -18.05 12.00
N GLU A 62 14.67 -17.07 12.90
CA GLU A 62 13.92 -17.23 14.16
C GLU A 62 12.43 -17.03 13.92
N LYS A 63 12.06 -16.01 13.13
CA LYS A 63 10.67 -15.72 12.75
C LYS A 63 10.59 -15.13 11.35
N TRP A 64 9.67 -15.67 10.57
CA TRP A 64 9.37 -15.16 9.23
C TRP A 64 8.54 -13.87 9.27
N TYR A 65 7.62 -13.72 10.25
CA TYR A 65 6.74 -12.56 10.38
C TYR A 65 6.84 -11.92 11.78
N GLU A 66 6.76 -10.59 11.81
CA GLU A 66 6.70 -9.75 13.02
C GLU A 66 5.24 -9.50 13.47
N ASP A 67 4.40 -10.54 13.39
CA ASP A 67 2.94 -10.48 13.56
C ASP A 67 2.45 -10.75 15.00
N ARG A 68 3.37 -10.83 15.97
CA ARG A 68 3.07 -11.04 17.39
C ARG A 68 3.38 -9.82 18.26
#